data_AF-A0A602CA78-F1
#
_entry.id   AF-A0A602CA78-F1
#
_cell.length_a   1.000
_cell.length_b   1.000
_cell.length_c   1.000
_cell.angle_alpha   90.00
_cell.angle_beta   90.00
_cell.angle_gamma   90.00
#
_symmetry.space_group_name_H-M   'P 1'
#
loop_
_entity.id
_entity.type
_entity.pdbx_description
1 polymer ?
#
loop_
_entity_poly.entity_id
_entity_poly.type
_entity_poly.pdbx_seq_one_letter_code
_entity_poly.pdbx_strand_id
1 'polypeptide(L)'
;MNDNVTLRVNGREWNGWTSVRIGAGVERLARDFSVEITRQWPGDEGITTLQPRIKNGSKVEVLIGDELVITGWVEATPVRYDARSVSTGIAGRSLTADLIDCAAEPTQFNGRSLVQIAQALAAPFGIEVVNNGAPSGVIPDVQPDHGETVIEVINKILGQQQA
;
A
#
# COMPACT_ATOMS: atom_id res chain seq x y z
N MET A 1 -10.54 14.73 -19.34
CA MET A 1 -9.95 13.67 -18.48
C MET A 1 -8.51 14.07 -18.28
N ASN A 2 -8.08 14.26 -17.03
CA ASN A 2 -6.72 14.63 -16.70
C ASN A 2 -6.06 13.39 -16.12
N ASP A 3 -5.04 12.87 -16.81
CA ASP A 3 -4.42 11.60 -16.45
C ASP A 3 -3.06 11.84 -15.76
N ASN A 4 -2.78 13.08 -15.36
CA ASN A 4 -1.57 13.44 -14.64
C ASN A 4 -1.54 12.75 -13.28
N VAL A 5 -0.44 12.03 -13.02
CA VAL A 5 -0.23 11.37 -11.74
C VAL A 5 0.40 12.33 -10.75
N THR A 6 -0.18 12.41 -9.56
CA THR A 6 0.30 13.26 -8.47
C THR A 6 0.49 12.43 -7.21
N LEU A 7 1.63 12.58 -6.53
CA LEU A 7 1.83 12.08 -5.18
C LEU A 7 1.60 13.21 -4.19
N ARG A 8 0.78 12.99 -3.16
CA ARG A 8 0.70 13.87 -1.99
C ARG A 8 1.45 13.23 -0.84
N VAL A 9 2.49 13.92 -0.37
CA VAL A 9 3.33 13.46 0.75
C VAL A 9 3.65 14.64 1.64
N ASN A 10 3.44 14.50 2.95
CA ASN A 10 3.71 15.55 3.94
C ASN A 10 3.07 16.91 3.61
N GLY A 11 1.84 16.90 3.08
CA GLY A 11 1.11 18.12 2.71
C GLY A 11 1.62 18.83 1.44
N ARG A 12 2.52 18.19 0.68
CA ARG A 12 3.03 18.70 -0.60
C ARG A 12 2.66 17.77 -1.74
N GLU A 13 2.33 18.37 -2.89
CA GLU A 13 2.08 17.66 -4.14
C GLU A 13 3.36 17.54 -4.97
N TRP A 14 3.55 16.37 -5.57
CA TRP A 14 4.69 16.01 -6.40
C TRP A 14 4.17 15.44 -7.72
N ASN A 15 4.55 16.04 -8.85
CA ASN A 15 4.09 15.70 -10.19
C ASN A 15 5.22 15.92 -11.21
N GLY A 16 4.94 15.77 -12.50
CA GLY A 16 5.94 15.93 -13.57
C GLY A 16 6.78 14.68 -13.81
N TRP A 17 6.24 13.51 -13.47
CA TRP A 17 6.90 12.22 -13.63
C TRP A 17 7.18 11.92 -15.09
N THR A 18 8.38 11.43 -15.38
CA THR A 18 8.75 10.92 -16.71
C THR A 18 8.37 9.45 -16.90
N SER A 19 8.14 8.72 -15.82
CA SER A 19 7.63 7.35 -15.83
C SER A 19 6.71 7.13 -14.64
N VAL A 20 5.62 6.40 -14.87
CA VAL A 20 4.65 6.01 -13.85
C VAL A 20 4.24 4.56 -14.07
N ARG A 21 4.22 3.78 -13.00
CA ARG A 21 3.61 2.45 -12.94
C ARG A 21 2.75 2.35 -11.70
N ILE A 22 1.50 1.94 -11.88
CA ILE A 22 0.56 1.65 -10.81
C ILE A 22 0.03 0.24 -11.04
N GLY A 23 0.21 -0.64 -10.06
CA GLY A 23 -0.18 -2.03 -10.12
C GLY A 23 -1.39 -2.32 -9.23
N ALA A 24 -2.44 -2.91 -9.82
CA ALA A 24 -3.57 -3.49 -9.11
C ALA A 24 -3.84 -4.89 -9.67
N GLY A 25 -4.12 -5.86 -8.80
CA GLY A 25 -4.44 -7.22 -9.19
C GLY A 25 -5.28 -7.91 -8.13
N VAL A 26 -6.19 -8.79 -8.55
CA VAL A 26 -7.07 -9.53 -7.63
C VAL A 26 -6.27 -10.45 -6.70
N GLU A 27 -5.20 -11.05 -7.21
CA GLU A 27 -4.26 -11.90 -6.44
C GLU A 27 -3.30 -11.08 -5.55
N ARG A 28 -3.46 -9.76 -5.47
CA ARG A 28 -2.54 -8.87 -4.76
C ARG A 28 -3.31 -7.99 -3.78
N LEU A 29 -3.16 -8.28 -2.49
CA LEU A 29 -3.84 -7.53 -1.42
C LEU A 29 -3.42 -6.05 -1.39
N ALA A 30 -2.15 -5.76 -1.69
CA ALA A 30 -1.63 -4.40 -1.76
C ALA A 30 -1.39 -3.97 -3.21
N ARG A 31 -1.96 -2.82 -3.56
CA ARG A 31 -1.62 -2.10 -4.79
C ARG A 31 -0.22 -1.53 -4.63
N ASP A 32 0.55 -1.48 -5.71
CA ASP A 32 1.87 -0.85 -5.73
C ASP A 32 1.90 0.36 -6.67
N PHE A 33 2.83 1.27 -6.40
CA PHE A 33 3.18 2.33 -7.33
C PHE A 33 4.69 2.47 -7.42
N SER A 34 5.14 2.97 -8.57
CA SER A 34 6.47 3.52 -8.76
C SER A 34 6.41 4.67 -9.75
N VAL A 35 7.09 5.76 -9.42
CA VAL A 35 7.23 6.93 -10.28
C VAL A 35 8.70 7.29 -10.41
N GLU A 36 9.08 7.84 -11.55
CA GLU A 36 10.46 8.26 -11.82
C GLU A 36 10.49 9.65 -12.47
N ILE A 37 11.50 10.44 -12.14
CA ILE A 37 11.82 11.72 -12.77
C ILE A 37 13.32 11.78 -13.09
N THR A 38 13.66 12.34 -14.26
CA THR A 38 15.04 12.39 -14.78
C THR A 38 15.70 13.76 -14.64
N ARG A 39 14.92 14.85 -14.50
CA ARG A 39 15.46 16.21 -14.32
C ARG A 39 14.58 17.01 -13.37
N GLN A 40 15.22 17.95 -12.70
CA GLN A 40 14.73 19.01 -11.81
C GLN A 40 13.20 19.17 -11.76
N TRP A 41 12.65 19.13 -10.56
CA TRP A 41 11.21 19.35 -10.34
C TRP A 41 10.75 20.67 -10.98
N PRO A 42 9.62 20.69 -11.70
CA PRO A 42 9.08 21.93 -12.26
C PRO A 42 8.93 23.00 -11.17
N GLY A 43 9.61 24.14 -11.32
CA GLY A 43 9.56 25.27 -10.37
C GLY A 43 10.74 25.40 -9.41
N ASP A 44 11.77 24.57 -9.50
CA ASP A 44 13.04 24.79 -8.77
C ASP A 44 14.00 25.64 -9.62
N GLU A 45 14.42 26.82 -9.15
CA GLU A 45 15.36 27.72 -9.88
C GLU A 45 16.84 27.52 -9.49
N GLY A 46 17.17 26.49 -8.70
CA GLY A 46 18.53 26.27 -8.18
C GLY A 46 19.08 24.86 -8.42
N ILE A 47 20.38 24.69 -8.15
CA ILE A 47 21.03 23.38 -7.96
C ILE A 47 20.50 22.77 -6.65
N THR A 48 19.22 22.42 -6.63
CA THR A 48 18.60 21.69 -5.54
C THR A 48 18.73 20.21 -5.86
N THR A 49 19.19 19.44 -4.87
CA THR A 49 19.38 18.00 -4.97
C THR A 49 18.10 17.36 -5.48
N LEU A 50 18.20 16.53 -6.53
CA LEU A 50 17.08 15.74 -7.07
C LEU A 50 16.42 14.84 -6.01
N GLN A 51 17.06 14.63 -4.86
CA GLN A 51 16.51 13.87 -3.74
C GLN A 51 15.22 14.52 -3.24
N PRO A 52 14.06 13.86 -3.45
CA PRO A 52 12.82 14.31 -2.85
C PRO A 52 13.03 14.32 -1.33
N ARG A 53 12.52 15.32 -0.61
CA ARG A 53 12.49 15.33 0.87
C ARG A 53 11.49 14.31 1.43
N ILE A 54 11.26 13.23 0.70
CA ILE A 54 10.36 12.14 1.03
C ILE A 54 11.23 11.03 1.61
N LYS A 55 10.85 10.55 2.79
CA LYS A 55 11.55 9.46 3.47
C LYS A 55 10.78 8.16 3.31
N ASN A 56 11.49 7.05 3.36
CA ASN A 56 10.87 5.74 3.59
C ASN A 56 9.98 5.82 4.86
N GLY A 57 8.81 5.21 4.81
CA GLY A 57 7.76 5.27 5.83
C GLY A 57 6.88 6.52 5.78
N SER A 58 7.08 7.44 4.83
CA SER A 58 6.17 8.58 4.69
C SER A 58 4.80 8.11 4.17
N LYS A 59 3.71 8.60 4.77
CA LYS A 59 2.36 8.38 4.24
C LYS A 59 2.20 9.09 2.90
N VAL A 60 1.59 8.41 1.94
CA VAL A 60 1.42 8.90 0.57
C VAL A 60 0.00 8.66 0.08
N GLU A 61 -0.52 9.64 -0.65
CA GLU A 61 -1.68 9.49 -1.51
C GLU A 61 -1.23 9.57 -2.97
N VAL A 62 -1.69 8.65 -3.82
CA VAL A 62 -1.44 8.63 -5.26
C VAL A 62 -2.75 8.98 -5.94
N LEU A 63 -2.72 10.00 -6.79
CA LEU A 63 -3.86 10.46 -7.57
C LEU A 63 -3.60 10.35 -9.07
N ILE A 64 -4.65 10.07 -9.84
CA ILE A 64 -4.69 10.21 -11.30
C ILE A 64 -5.72 11.30 -11.60
N GLY A 65 -5.25 12.46 -12.06
CA GLY A 65 -6.09 13.67 -12.06
C GLY A 65 -6.52 14.00 -10.63
N ASP A 66 -7.83 14.03 -10.40
CA ASP A 66 -8.44 14.27 -9.09
C ASP A 66 -8.85 12.98 -8.36
N GLU A 67 -8.70 11.81 -8.99
CA GLU A 67 -9.10 10.52 -8.42
C GLU A 67 -8.00 9.96 -7.52
N LEU A 68 -8.33 9.73 -6.25
CA LEU A 68 -7.47 9.02 -5.31
C LEU A 68 -7.45 7.52 -5.63
N VAL A 69 -6.30 7.00 -6.06
CA VAL A 69 -6.17 5.59 -6.49
C VAL A 69 -5.42 4.71 -5.49
N ILE A 70 -4.55 5.30 -4.64
CA ILE A 70 -3.83 4.61 -3.57
C ILE A 70 -3.68 5.54 -2.36
N THR A 71 -3.96 5.01 -1.18
CA THR A 71 -3.44 5.53 0.11
C THR A 71 -2.48 4.50 0.66
N GLY A 72 -1.26 4.91 1.04
CA GLY A 72 -0.22 3.95 1.40
C GLY A 72 1.03 4.55 2.01
N TRP A 73 2.12 3.79 1.88
CA TRP A 73 3.45 4.12 2.39
C TRP A 73 4.45 4.27 1.26
N VAL A 74 5.38 5.21 1.41
CA VAL A 74 6.60 5.23 0.61
C VAL A 74 7.55 4.20 1.18
N GLU A 75 7.94 3.20 0.39
CA GLU A 75 8.81 2.10 0.82
C GLU A 75 10.23 2.22 0.23
N ALA A 76 10.41 2.96 -0.86
CA ALA A 76 11.71 3.17 -1.46
C ALA A 76 11.81 4.50 -2.22
N THR A 77 13.01 5.09 -2.21
CA THR A 77 13.38 6.26 -3.02
C THR A 77 14.60 5.95 -3.88
N PRO A 78 14.47 5.10 -4.91
CA PRO A 78 15.61 4.68 -5.72
C PRO A 78 16.28 5.87 -6.41
N VAL A 79 17.61 5.80 -6.52
CA VAL A 79 18.43 6.73 -7.29
C VAL A 79 19.29 5.91 -8.24
N ARG A 80 19.23 6.23 -9.53
CA ARG A 80 20.02 5.61 -10.59
C ARG A 80 20.76 6.70 -11.33
N TYR A 81 22.02 6.46 -11.67
CA TYR A 81 22.78 7.40 -12.47
C TYR A 81 23.91 6.70 -13.22
N ASP A 82 24.25 7.28 -14.36
CA ASP A 82 25.41 6.92 -15.16
C ASP A 82 26.09 8.19 -15.71
N ALA A 83 27.08 8.03 -16.58
CA ALA A 83 27.81 9.16 -17.16
C ALA A 83 26.94 10.11 -18.02
N ARG A 84 25.72 9.71 -18.37
CA ARG A 84 24.83 10.45 -19.30
C ARG A 84 23.48 10.81 -18.69
N SER A 85 23.11 10.22 -17.57
CA SER A 85 21.77 10.33 -17.00
C SER A 85 21.76 10.20 -15.48
N VAL A 86 20.75 10.84 -14.87
CA VAL A 86 20.35 10.62 -13.47
C VAL A 86 18.83 10.40 -13.50
N SER A 87 18.35 9.45 -12.72
CA SER A 87 16.94 9.32 -12.40
C SER A 87 16.75 9.04 -10.92
N THR A 88 15.66 9.59 -10.39
CA THR A 88 15.21 9.33 -9.03
C THR A 88 13.75 8.93 -9.07
N GLY A 89 13.36 8.03 -8.18
CA GLY A 89 12.00 7.57 -8.11
C GLY A 89 11.48 7.47 -6.69
N ILE A 90 10.19 7.21 -6.61
CA ILE A 90 9.46 6.93 -5.37
C ILE A 90 8.62 5.70 -5.63
N ALA A 91 8.71 4.72 -4.77
CA ALA A 91 7.94 3.49 -4.85
C ALA A 91 7.36 3.12 -3.50
N GLY A 92 6.26 2.39 -3.53
CA GLY A 92 5.57 1.97 -2.32
C GLY A 92 4.32 1.16 -2.60
N ARG A 93 3.62 0.81 -1.52
CA ARG A 93 2.39 0.00 -1.55
C ARG A 93 1.27 0.68 -0.75
N SER A 94 0.04 0.27 -1.02
CA SER A 94 -1.13 0.69 -0.23
C SER A 94 -1.02 0.27 1.23
N LEU A 95 -1.81 0.88 2.11
CA LEU A 95 -1.79 0.58 3.56
C LEU A 95 -1.95 -0.93 3.87
N THR A 96 -2.68 -1.66 3.02
CA THR A 96 -2.83 -3.12 3.12
C THR A 96 -1.52 -3.91 3.01
N ALA A 97 -0.40 -3.30 2.66
CA ALA A 97 0.93 -3.90 2.77
C ALA A 97 1.25 -4.30 4.22
N ASP A 98 0.76 -3.55 5.21
CA ASP A 98 0.99 -3.89 6.62
C ASP A 98 0.37 -5.24 6.99
N LEU A 99 -0.77 -5.60 6.37
CA LEU A 99 -1.41 -6.92 6.56
C LEU A 99 -0.62 -8.07 5.92
N ILE A 100 0.23 -7.76 4.94
CA ILE A 100 1.12 -8.72 4.28
C ILE A 100 2.40 -8.91 5.10
N ASP A 101 2.95 -7.83 5.63
CA ASP A 101 4.29 -7.82 6.19
C ASP A 101 4.30 -8.09 7.71
N CYS A 102 3.23 -7.74 8.43
CA CYS A 102 3.19 -7.79 9.87
C CYS A 102 2.42 -9.00 10.41
N ALA A 103 2.92 -9.54 11.52
CA ALA A 103 2.28 -10.61 12.26
C ALA A 103 0.92 -10.19 12.80
N ALA A 104 -0.05 -11.11 12.75
CA ALA A 104 -1.33 -10.97 13.41
C ALA A 104 -1.15 -11.02 14.94
N GLU A 105 -1.96 -10.25 15.67
CA GLU A 105 -1.99 -10.36 17.13
C GLU A 105 -2.47 -11.76 17.54
N PRO A 106 -1.82 -12.42 18.51
CA PRO A 106 -2.16 -13.78 18.93
C PRO A 106 -3.46 -13.78 19.76
N THR A 107 -4.59 -13.67 19.07
CA THR A 107 -5.93 -13.58 19.64
C THR A 107 -6.77 -14.78 19.22
N GLN A 108 -7.49 -15.37 20.18
CA GLN A 108 -8.46 -16.43 19.90
C GLN A 108 -9.78 -15.85 19.37
N PHE A 109 -10.25 -16.38 18.24
CA PHE A 109 -11.56 -16.06 17.69
C PHE A 109 -12.50 -17.27 17.81
N ASN A 110 -13.60 -17.11 18.55
CA ASN A 110 -14.61 -18.14 18.76
C ASN A 110 -15.96 -17.69 18.21
N GLY A 111 -16.57 -18.50 17.33
CA GLY A 111 -17.91 -18.25 16.78
C GLY A 111 -18.05 -16.93 16.04
N ARG A 112 -16.98 -16.46 15.38
CA ARG A 112 -16.96 -15.20 14.62
C ARG A 112 -17.08 -15.46 13.13
N SER A 113 -17.73 -14.55 12.40
CA SER A 113 -17.71 -14.57 10.93
C SER A 113 -16.35 -14.16 10.38
N LEU A 114 -16.04 -14.55 9.15
CA LEU A 114 -14.82 -14.15 8.43
C LEU A 114 -14.61 -12.62 8.49
N VAL A 115 -15.66 -11.84 8.25
CA VAL A 115 -15.59 -10.38 8.23
C VAL A 115 -15.22 -9.83 9.61
N GLN A 116 -15.81 -10.37 10.67
CA GLN A 116 -15.49 -9.94 12.04
C GLN A 116 -14.04 -10.25 12.41
N ILE A 117 -13.51 -11.40 11.98
CA ILE A 117 -12.12 -11.76 12.22
C ILE A 117 -11.19 -10.84 11.41
N ALA A 118 -11.46 -10.65 10.12
CA ALA A 118 -10.68 -9.74 9.27
C ALA A 118 -10.67 -8.31 9.82
N GLN A 119 -11.82 -7.81 10.28
CA GLN A 119 -11.94 -6.50 10.94
C GLN A 119 -11.07 -6.41 12.20
N ALA A 120 -11.12 -7.43 13.06
CA ALA A 120 -10.33 -7.45 14.28
C ALA A 120 -8.82 -7.48 13.99
N LEU A 121 -8.39 -8.29 13.00
CA LEU A 121 -6.98 -8.38 12.60
C LEU A 121 -6.46 -7.13 11.89
N ALA A 122 -7.32 -6.41 11.16
CA ALA A 122 -6.95 -5.18 10.44
C ALA A 122 -6.98 -3.93 11.34
N ALA A 123 -7.71 -3.97 12.45
CA ALA A 123 -7.90 -2.82 13.34
C ALA A 123 -6.60 -2.21 13.90
N PRO A 124 -5.57 -2.98 14.32
CA PRO A 124 -4.30 -2.41 14.79
C PRO A 124 -3.57 -1.58 13.73
N PHE A 125 -3.82 -1.82 12.45
CA PHE A 125 -3.21 -1.12 11.32
C PHE A 125 -4.07 0.07 10.83
N GLY A 126 -5.23 0.31 11.45
CA GLY A 126 -6.15 1.36 11.03
C GLY A 126 -6.76 1.13 9.64
N ILE A 127 -6.88 -0.14 9.22
CA ILE A 127 -7.42 -0.51 7.90
C ILE A 127 -8.88 -0.91 8.05
N GLU A 128 -9.74 -0.24 7.28
CA GLU A 128 -11.16 -0.57 7.20
C GLU A 128 -11.39 -1.79 6.28
N VAL A 129 -12.20 -2.74 6.76
CA VAL A 129 -12.58 -3.93 5.99
C VAL A 129 -13.96 -3.74 5.39
N VAL A 130 -14.02 -3.76 4.06
CA VAL A 130 -15.26 -3.67 3.29
C VAL A 130 -15.80 -5.06 3.00
N ASN A 131 -17.04 -5.34 3.42
CA ASN A 131 -17.74 -6.58 3.10
C ASN A 131 -18.65 -6.36 1.88
N ASN A 132 -18.34 -7.04 0.77
CA ASN A 132 -19.16 -7.02 -0.44
C ASN A 132 -19.68 -8.42 -0.82
N GLY A 133 -20.27 -9.12 0.16
CA GLY A 133 -20.90 -10.44 -0.06
C GLY A 133 -20.12 -11.63 0.50
N ALA A 134 -19.34 -11.43 1.56
CA ALA A 134 -18.67 -12.53 2.26
C ALA A 134 -19.69 -13.48 2.93
N PRO A 135 -19.38 -14.79 3.03
CA PRO A 135 -20.22 -15.74 3.74
C PRO A 135 -20.52 -15.31 5.18
N SER A 136 -21.76 -15.53 5.63
CA SER A 136 -22.18 -15.23 7.01
C SER A 136 -21.92 -16.39 7.98
N GLY A 137 -21.32 -17.48 7.50
CA GLY A 137 -20.96 -18.64 8.32
C GLY A 137 -20.06 -18.23 9.48
N VAL A 138 -20.32 -18.80 10.65
CA VAL A 138 -19.44 -18.63 11.80
C VAL A 138 -18.31 -19.65 11.72
N ILE A 139 -17.14 -19.20 12.13
CA ILE A 139 -15.97 -20.05 12.28
C ILE A 139 -15.90 -20.43 13.76
N PRO A 140 -15.96 -21.74 14.10
CA PRO A 140 -16.03 -22.19 15.48
C PRO A 140 -14.83 -21.71 16.30
N ASP A 141 -13.62 -21.89 15.76
CA ASP A 141 -12.37 -21.63 16.46
C ASP A 141 -11.24 -21.32 15.47
N VAL A 142 -10.60 -20.16 15.61
CA VAL A 142 -9.37 -19.78 14.88
C VAL A 142 -8.45 -19.00 15.79
N GLN A 143 -7.15 -19.34 15.71
CA GLN A 143 -6.08 -18.59 16.31
C GLN A 143 -4.96 -18.37 15.28
N PRO A 144 -4.40 -17.15 15.18
CA PRO A 144 -3.14 -16.93 14.49
C PRO A 144 -2.00 -17.71 15.16
N ASP A 145 -1.19 -18.39 14.35
CA ASP A 145 0.03 -19.02 14.83
C ASP A 145 1.12 -17.96 15.10
N HIS A 146 2.13 -18.31 15.89
CA HIS A 146 3.22 -17.38 16.22
C HIS A 146 3.97 -16.94 14.96
N GLY A 147 3.92 -15.64 14.66
CA GLY A 147 4.58 -15.04 13.51
C GLY A 147 3.79 -15.14 12.20
N GLU A 148 2.60 -15.73 12.22
CA GLU A 148 1.69 -15.73 11.06
C GLU A 148 1.23 -14.31 10.76
N THR A 149 1.36 -13.90 9.50
CA THR A 149 0.92 -12.58 9.03
C THR A 149 -0.60 -12.51 8.95
N VAL A 150 -1.17 -11.30 8.98
CA VAL A 150 -2.63 -11.12 8.91
C VAL A 150 -3.21 -11.77 7.65
N ILE A 151 -2.54 -11.63 6.49
CA ILE A 151 -3.00 -12.23 5.25
C ILE A 151 -2.94 -13.77 5.26
N GLU A 152 -1.93 -14.36 5.91
CA GLU A 152 -1.84 -15.81 6.06
C GLU A 152 -3.02 -16.35 6.87
N VAL A 153 -3.34 -15.70 7.99
CA VAL A 153 -4.52 -16.05 8.81
C VAL A 153 -5.81 -15.95 7.99
N ILE A 154 -6.02 -14.84 7.28
CA ILE A 154 -7.23 -14.63 6.48
C ILE A 154 -7.35 -15.70 5.37
N ASN A 155 -6.25 -16.04 4.70
CA ASN A 155 -6.23 -17.08 3.67
C ASN A 155 -6.50 -18.47 4.25
N LYS A 156 -5.95 -18.78 5.43
CA LYS A 156 -6.21 -20.03 6.16
C LYS A 156 -7.70 -20.20 6.44
N ILE A 157 -8.37 -19.13 6.88
CA ILE A 157 -9.81 -19.10 7.15
C ILE A 157 -10.63 -19.23 5.86
N LEU A 158 -10.25 -18.51 4.81
CA LEU A 158 -10.94 -18.59 3.50
C LEU A 158 -10.93 -20.01 2.95
N GLY A 159 -9.81 -20.73 3.07
CA GLY A 159 -9.71 -22.14 2.67
C GLY A 159 -10.67 -23.07 3.42
N GLN A 160 -10.99 -22.76 4.69
CA GLN A 160 -11.94 -23.55 5.49
C GLN A 160 -13.41 -23.30 5.10
N GLN A 161 -13.73 -22.13 4.54
CA GLN A 161 -15.09 -21.75 4.14
C GLN A 161 -15.45 -22.19 2.71
N GLN A 162 -14.46 -22.53 1.88
CA GLN A 162 -14.68 -23.04 0.52
C GLN A 162 -14.84 -24.58 0.45
N ALA A 163 -14.72 -25.26 1.60
CA ALA A 163 -14.82 -26.72 1.73
C ALA A 163 -16.21 -27.18 2.14
#